data_AF-A0A2S5LCK9-F1
#
_entry.id   AF-A0A2S5LCK9-F1
#
_cell.length_a   1.000
_cell.length_b   1.000
_cell.length_c   1.000
_cell.angle_alpha   90.00
_cell.angle_beta   90.00
_cell.angle_gamma   90.00
#
_symmetry.space_group_name_H-M   'P 1'
#
loop_
_entity.id
_entity.type
_entity.pdbx_description
1 polymer ?
#
loop_
_entity_poly.entity_id
_entity_poly.type
_entity_poly.pdbx_seq_one_letter_code
_entity_poly.pdbx_strand_id
1 'polypeptide(L)'
;MLIEALLTMLAVAAPHKAPAAIVTPSSAFAATPSPAYQPQARAVDNWRFESALALEMAPVAAIRRALGAEAGEPARCVKLNNYWCIKSAGWNGEIAADADGHVAFASAEEGAAVAALLLRRYYVNYG
;
A
#
# COMPACT_ATOMS: atom_id res chain seq x y z
N MET A 1 -26.65 33.57 14.16
CA MET A 1 -26.16 34.96 14.33
C MET A 1 -24.65 35.03 14.54
N LEU A 2 -24.05 34.26 15.46
CA LEU A 2 -22.59 34.27 15.68
C LEU A 2 -21.76 33.61 14.56
N ILE A 3 -22.27 32.51 13.99
CA ILE A 3 -21.59 31.76 12.92
C ILE A 3 -21.52 32.58 11.62
N GLU A 4 -22.64 33.21 11.24
CA GLU A 4 -22.71 34.10 10.08
C GLU A 4 -21.73 35.27 10.18
N ALA A 5 -21.61 35.89 11.36
CA ALA A 5 -20.67 36.98 11.62
C ALA A 5 -19.20 36.53 11.54
N LEU A 6 -18.90 35.31 12.00
CA LEU A 6 -17.56 34.73 11.88
C LEU A 6 -17.19 34.46 10.42
N LEU A 7 -18.13 33.94 9.63
CA LEU A 7 -17.95 33.68 8.19
C LEU A 7 -17.74 34.98 7.39
N THR A 8 -18.45 36.06 7.74
CA THR A 8 -18.26 37.36 7.07
C THR A 8 -16.92 38.01 7.41
N MET A 9 -16.47 37.90 8.67
CA MET A 9 -15.17 38.44 9.09
C MET A 9 -13.99 37.68 8.46
N LEU A 10 -14.12 36.36 8.26
CA LEU A 10 -13.12 35.54 7.55
C LEU A 10 -13.05 35.87 6.05
N ALA A 11 -14.19 36.17 5.42
CA ALA A 11 -14.23 36.56 4.01
C ALA A 11 -13.59 37.94 3.73
N VAL A 12 -13.74 38.89 4.67
CA VAL A 12 -13.14 40.24 4.58
C VAL A 12 -11.62 40.24 4.79
N ALA A 13 -11.09 39.28 5.55
CA ALA A 13 -9.65 39.18 5.83
C ALA A 13 -8.84 38.53 4.69
N ALA A 14 -9.49 37.98 3.67
CA ALA A 14 -8.81 37.33 2.56
C ALA A 14 -8.25 38.37 1.56
N PRO A 15 -6.96 38.30 1.20
CA PRO A 15 -6.40 39.19 0.19
C PRO A 15 -7.08 38.94 -1.17
N HIS A 16 -7.55 40.01 -1.83
CA HIS A 16 -8.30 39.96 -3.09
C HIS A 16 -7.49 39.45 -4.29
N LYS A 17 -6.17 39.28 -4.12
CA LYS A 17 -5.26 38.76 -5.13
C LYS A 17 -4.32 37.78 -4.47
N ALA A 18 -4.46 36.50 -4.82
CA ALA A 18 -3.53 35.47 -4.37
C ALA A 18 -2.10 35.91 -4.79
N PRO A 19 -1.11 35.86 -3.89
CA PRO A 19 0.27 36.10 -4.28
C PRO A 19 0.64 35.08 -5.36
N ALA A 20 1.30 35.53 -6.42
CA ALA A 20 1.81 34.64 -7.44
C ALA A 20 2.85 33.73 -6.77
N ALA A 21 2.43 32.52 -6.43
CA ALA A 21 3.33 31.47 -6.00
C ALA A 21 4.22 31.15 -7.20
N ILE A 22 5.48 31.57 -7.14
CA ILE A 22 6.51 31.05 -8.03
C ILE A 22 6.70 29.60 -7.60
N VAL A 23 5.90 28.70 -8.20
CA VAL A 23 6.12 27.26 -8.10
C VAL A 23 7.33 26.98 -8.98
N THR A 24 8.53 27.08 -8.40
CA THR A 24 9.68 26.41 -8.98
C THR A 24 9.32 24.93 -9.05
N PRO A 25 9.36 24.27 -10.22
CA PRO A 25 9.23 22.82 -10.25
C PRO A 25 10.45 22.27 -9.51
N SER A 26 10.29 21.97 -8.23
CA SER A 26 11.20 21.06 -7.56
C SER A 26 11.15 19.80 -8.40
N SER A 27 12.28 19.37 -8.95
CA SER A 27 12.44 18.01 -9.45
C SER A 27 12.32 17.08 -8.25
N ALA A 28 11.08 16.85 -7.83
CA ALA A 28 10.71 15.87 -6.84
C ALA A 28 10.61 14.50 -7.52
N PHE A 29 11.64 14.11 -8.27
CA PHE A 29 11.94 12.70 -8.43
C PHE A 29 12.68 12.25 -7.16
N ALA A 30 12.04 12.43 -6.00
CA ALA A 30 12.40 11.64 -4.85
C ALA A 30 12.02 10.22 -5.25
N ALA A 31 13.02 9.40 -5.58
CA ALA A 31 12.80 7.98 -5.84
C ALA A 31 12.02 7.43 -4.64
N THR A 32 10.79 7.00 -4.87
CA THR A 32 10.06 6.22 -3.87
C THR A 32 10.95 5.04 -3.51
N PRO A 33 11.32 4.87 -2.24
CA PRO A 33 12.21 3.78 -1.84
C PRO A 33 11.60 2.45 -2.30
N SER A 34 12.43 1.58 -2.85
CA SER A 34 11.99 0.24 -3.24
C SER A 34 11.50 -0.52 -2.00
N PRO A 35 10.39 -1.27 -2.09
CA PRO A 35 9.89 -2.07 -0.97
C PRO A 35 10.96 -3.02 -0.45
N ALA A 36 11.07 -3.10 0.88
CA ALA A 36 12.10 -3.91 1.54
C ALA A 36 11.49 -4.91 2.51
N TYR A 37 11.99 -6.15 2.45
CA TYR A 37 11.65 -7.16 3.45
C TYR A 37 12.38 -6.88 4.77
N GLN A 38 11.63 -6.89 5.86
CA GLN A 38 12.11 -6.72 7.23
C GLN A 38 12.05 -8.06 7.97
N PRO A 39 13.18 -8.79 8.13
CA PRO A 39 13.19 -10.14 8.69
C PRO A 39 12.64 -10.22 10.12
N GLN A 40 12.89 -9.20 10.94
CA GLN A 40 12.43 -9.15 12.34
C GLN A 40 10.90 -9.03 12.42
N ALA A 41 10.30 -8.21 11.56
CA ALA A 41 8.85 -8.03 11.49
C ALA A 41 8.15 -9.11 10.66
N ARG A 42 8.93 -9.91 9.91
CA ARG A 42 8.46 -10.83 8.86
C ARG A 42 7.45 -10.15 7.94
N ALA A 43 7.85 -9.01 7.40
CA ALA A 43 6.95 -8.14 6.63
C ALA A 43 7.70 -7.37 5.55
N VAL A 44 7.03 -7.06 4.44
CA VAL A 44 7.48 -6.06 3.47
C VAL A 44 7.03 -4.70 3.97
N ASP A 45 7.91 -3.72 4.07
CA ASP A 45 7.60 -2.41 4.69
C ASP A 45 6.36 -1.68 4.13
N ASN A 46 6.01 -1.89 2.86
CA ASN A 46 4.82 -1.32 2.21
C ASN A 46 3.51 -2.12 2.43
N TRP A 47 3.53 -3.26 3.14
CA TRP A 47 2.41 -4.20 3.21
C TRP A 47 1.09 -3.58 3.67
N ARG A 48 1.14 -2.55 4.51
CA ARG A 48 -0.05 -1.85 5.00
C ARG A 48 -0.78 -1.13 3.88
N PHE A 49 -0.04 -0.41 3.04
CA PHE A 49 -0.62 0.32 1.92
C PHE A 49 -1.10 -0.64 0.85
N GLU A 50 -0.27 -1.62 0.48
CA GLU A 50 -0.62 -2.68 -0.47
C GLU A 50 -1.90 -3.42 -0.06
N SER A 51 -2.01 -3.83 1.21
CA SER A 51 -3.19 -4.55 1.69
C SER A 51 -4.42 -3.68 1.87
N ALA A 52 -4.27 -2.39 2.19
CA ALA A 52 -5.41 -1.47 2.26
C ALA A 52 -6.03 -1.22 0.87
N LEU A 53 -5.23 -1.28 -0.20
CA LEU A 53 -5.70 -1.06 -1.56
C LEU A 53 -6.14 -2.33 -2.28
N ALA A 54 -5.44 -3.44 -2.06
CA ALA A 54 -5.64 -4.67 -2.83
C ALA A 54 -6.62 -5.67 -2.20
N LEU A 55 -6.94 -5.53 -0.90
CA LEU A 55 -7.94 -6.38 -0.24
C LEU A 55 -9.28 -5.67 -0.15
N GLU A 56 -10.35 -6.44 -0.28
CA GLU A 56 -11.70 -5.93 -0.04
C GLU A 56 -11.88 -5.64 1.46
N MET A 57 -12.07 -4.36 1.78
CA MET A 57 -12.17 -3.86 3.14
C MET A 57 -13.21 -2.74 3.21
N ALA A 58 -13.90 -2.60 4.35
CA ALA A 58 -14.71 -1.41 4.60
C ALA A 58 -13.80 -0.16 4.56
N PRO A 59 -14.26 1.00 4.03
CA PRO A 59 -13.40 2.17 3.83
C PRO A 59 -12.63 2.63 5.08
N VAL A 60 -13.30 2.65 6.23
CA VAL A 60 -12.69 3.02 7.51
C VAL A 60 -11.62 2.00 7.94
N ALA A 61 -11.83 0.71 7.67
CA ALA A 61 -10.86 -0.34 7.97
C ALA A 61 -9.63 -0.23 7.05
N ALA A 62 -9.81 0.09 5.77
CA ALA A 62 -8.72 0.33 4.83
C ALA A 62 -7.85 1.53 5.26
N ILE A 63 -8.48 2.65 5.66
CA ILE A 63 -7.76 3.82 6.18
C ILE A 63 -6.97 3.46 7.44
N ARG A 64 -7.59 2.75 8.40
CA ARG A 64 -6.89 2.30 9.61
C ARG A 64 -5.69 1.41 9.28
N ARG A 65 -5.86 0.47 8.34
CA ARG A 65 -4.77 -0.40 7.86
C ARG A 65 -3.62 0.41 7.27
N ALA A 66 -3.90 1.37 6.39
CA ALA A 66 -2.88 2.21 5.78
C ALA A 66 -2.10 3.04 6.81
N LEU A 67 -2.77 3.48 7.89
CA LEU A 67 -2.17 4.28 8.97
C LEU A 67 -1.50 3.46 10.09
N GLY A 68 -1.53 2.12 10.02
CA GLY A 68 -1.02 1.27 11.11
C GLY A 68 -1.87 1.31 12.38
N ALA A 69 -3.13 1.69 12.26
CA ALA A 69 -4.12 1.80 13.34
C ALA A 69 -5.12 0.62 13.34
N GLU A 70 -4.76 -0.50 12.72
CA GLU A 70 -5.52 -1.75 12.79
C GLU A 70 -5.62 -2.29 14.23
N ALA A 71 -6.78 -2.86 14.58
CA ALA A 71 -7.04 -3.38 15.93
C ALA A 71 -6.33 -4.73 16.21
N GLY A 72 -5.73 -5.35 15.19
CA GLY A 72 -5.04 -6.63 15.32
C GLY A 72 -4.15 -6.92 14.10
N GLU A 73 -3.23 -7.87 14.28
CA GLU A 73 -2.33 -8.32 13.23
C GLU A 73 -3.11 -9.13 12.17
N PRO A 74 -2.88 -8.87 10.87
CA PRO A 74 -3.48 -9.69 9.82
C PRO A 74 -2.83 -11.08 9.74
N ALA A 75 -3.40 -11.94 8.90
CA ALA A 75 -2.74 -13.20 8.54
C ALA A 75 -1.32 -12.95 8.00
N ARG A 76 -0.37 -13.84 8.33
CA ARG A 76 1.06 -13.67 8.00
C ARG A 76 1.32 -13.28 6.54
N CYS A 77 0.64 -13.93 5.59
CA CYS A 77 0.93 -13.76 4.17
C CYS A 77 0.47 -12.38 3.64
N VAL A 78 -0.43 -11.70 4.37
CA VAL A 78 -0.81 -10.30 4.07
C VAL A 78 0.38 -9.37 4.26
N LYS A 79 1.19 -9.59 5.31
CA LYS A 79 2.40 -8.80 5.58
C LYS A 79 3.51 -9.02 4.56
N LEU A 80 3.38 -10.07 3.73
CA LEU A 80 4.34 -10.45 2.70
C LEU A 80 3.89 -10.06 1.28
N ASN A 81 2.80 -9.28 1.14
CA ASN A 81 2.15 -9.00 -0.13
C ASN A 81 1.78 -10.28 -0.93
N ASN A 82 1.54 -11.38 -0.21
CA ASN A 82 1.39 -12.72 -0.78
C ASN A 82 0.06 -13.35 -0.36
N TYR A 83 -1.05 -12.90 -0.94
CA TYR A 83 -2.38 -13.29 -0.45
C TYR A 83 -2.78 -14.74 -0.75
N TRP A 84 -1.98 -15.46 -1.55
CA TRP A 84 -2.16 -16.88 -1.87
C TRP A 84 -1.12 -17.79 -1.19
N CYS A 85 -0.29 -17.24 -0.30
CA CYS A 85 0.75 -17.96 0.43
C CYS A 85 1.68 -18.80 -0.48
N ILE A 86 2.07 -18.22 -1.61
CA ILE A 86 2.96 -18.79 -2.63
C ILE A 86 4.35 -19.05 -2.02
N LYS A 87 4.96 -20.17 -2.41
CA LYS A 87 6.31 -20.56 -2.00
C LYS A 87 7.39 -20.01 -2.93
N SER A 88 8.55 -19.70 -2.36
CA SER A 88 9.72 -19.18 -3.07
C SER A 88 10.14 -20.10 -4.20
N ALA A 89 10.35 -19.51 -5.38
CA ALA A 89 10.85 -20.20 -6.56
C ALA A 89 11.58 -19.26 -7.54
N GLY A 90 11.96 -18.05 -7.11
CA GLY A 90 12.58 -17.05 -7.98
C GLY A 90 11.56 -16.34 -8.87
N TRP A 91 10.40 -15.99 -8.32
CA TRP A 91 9.34 -15.34 -9.08
C TRP A 91 9.68 -13.89 -9.42
N ASN A 92 9.02 -13.35 -10.46
CA ASN A 92 9.05 -11.90 -10.68
C ASN A 92 8.45 -11.19 -9.47
N GLY A 93 9.12 -10.14 -8.99
CA GLY A 93 8.71 -9.39 -7.80
C GLY A 93 9.07 -10.05 -6.47
N GLU A 94 9.66 -11.24 -6.48
CA GLU A 94 10.17 -11.87 -5.25
C GLU A 94 11.38 -11.07 -4.74
N ILE A 95 11.26 -10.50 -3.54
CA ILE A 95 12.33 -9.74 -2.88
C ILE A 95 12.96 -10.50 -1.70
N ALA A 96 12.25 -11.47 -1.13
CA ALA A 96 12.73 -12.36 -0.08
C ALA A 96 11.77 -13.55 0.11
N ALA A 97 12.11 -14.44 1.04
CA ALA A 97 11.21 -15.47 1.56
C ALA A 97 11.28 -15.53 3.09
N ASP A 98 10.16 -15.85 3.74
CA ASP A 98 10.12 -16.09 5.18
C ASP A 98 10.71 -17.47 5.55
N ALA A 99 10.82 -17.76 6.85
CA ALA A 99 11.40 -19.01 7.35
C ALA A 99 10.60 -20.27 6.94
N ASP A 100 9.32 -20.12 6.60
CA ASP A 100 8.46 -21.20 6.10
C ASP A 100 8.51 -21.28 4.56
N GLY A 101 9.32 -20.45 3.91
CA GLY A 101 9.49 -20.36 2.47
C GLY A 101 8.37 -19.60 1.73
N HIS A 102 7.52 -18.82 2.41
CA HIS A 102 6.56 -17.95 1.73
C HIS A 102 7.27 -16.76 1.12
N VAL A 103 6.93 -16.45 -0.13
CA VAL A 103 7.47 -15.29 -0.85
C VAL A 103 7.03 -14.00 -0.19
N ALA A 104 7.98 -13.07 -0.05
CA ALA A 104 7.72 -11.65 0.11
C ALA A 104 7.79 -11.00 -1.27
N PHE A 105 6.66 -10.46 -1.75
CA PHE A 105 6.59 -9.76 -3.03
C PHE A 105 6.79 -8.25 -2.85
N ALA A 106 7.36 -7.57 -3.85
CA ALA A 106 7.53 -6.11 -3.79
C ALA A 106 6.16 -5.41 -3.78
N SER A 107 5.15 -5.97 -4.46
CA SER A 107 3.76 -5.48 -4.41
C SER A 107 2.72 -6.61 -4.32
N ALA A 108 1.50 -6.26 -3.95
CA ALA A 108 0.37 -7.20 -3.98
C ALA A 108 0.01 -7.64 -5.41
N GLU A 109 0.23 -6.76 -6.39
CA GLU A 109 -0.01 -7.05 -7.81
C GLU A 109 0.91 -8.15 -8.34
N GLU A 110 2.20 -8.10 -8.01
CA GLU A 110 3.15 -9.15 -8.39
C GLU A 110 2.76 -10.50 -7.79
N GLY A 111 2.37 -10.51 -6.51
CA GLY A 111 1.85 -11.72 -5.86
C GLY A 111 0.59 -12.27 -6.54
N ALA A 112 -0.34 -11.41 -6.94
CA ALA A 112 -1.54 -11.79 -7.68
C ALA A 112 -1.23 -12.33 -9.08
N ALA A 113 -0.27 -11.72 -9.79
CA ALA A 113 0.17 -12.18 -11.10
C ALA A 113 0.76 -13.60 -11.02
N VAL A 114 1.60 -13.88 -10.02
CA VAL A 114 2.15 -15.23 -9.80
C VAL A 114 1.05 -16.21 -9.41
N ALA A 115 0.09 -15.81 -8.57
CA ALA A 115 -1.06 -16.66 -8.25
C ALA A 115 -1.85 -17.06 -9.51
N ALA A 116 -2.13 -16.11 -10.40
CA ALA A 116 -2.84 -16.37 -11.65
C ALA A 116 -2.04 -17.32 -12.58
N LEU A 117 -0.72 -17.15 -12.64
CA LEU A 117 0.17 -18.05 -13.40
C LEU A 117 0.12 -19.48 -12.86
N LEU A 118 0.18 -19.65 -11.54
CA LEU A 118 0.10 -20.95 -10.89
C LEU A 118 -1.26 -21.61 -11.14
N LEU A 119 -2.36 -20.87 -10.99
CA LEU A 119 -3.69 -21.37 -11.26
C LEU A 119 -3.83 -21.83 -12.71
N ARG A 120 -3.36 -21.04 -13.67
CA ARG A 120 -3.34 -21.44 -15.09
C ARG A 120 -2.47 -22.67 -15.31
N ARG A 121 -1.28 -22.73 -14.71
CA ARG A 121 -0.34 -23.84 -14.89
C ARG A 121 -0.94 -25.16 -14.40
N TYR A 122 -1.51 -25.18 -13.20
CA TYR A 122 -2.00 -26.41 -12.59
C TYR A 122 -3.41 -26.76 -13.07
N TYR A 123 -4.37 -25.83 -13.00
CA TYR A 123 -5.77 -26.16 -13.25
C TYR A 123 -6.19 -26.08 -14.72
N VAL A 124 -5.43 -25.37 -15.57
CA VAL A 124 -5.77 -25.24 -17.00
C VAL A 124 -4.84 -26.08 -17.87
N ASN A 125 -3.53 -25.99 -17.65
CA ASN A 125 -2.57 -26.69 -18.52
C ASN A 125 -2.35 -28.16 -18.12
N TYR A 126 -2.48 -28.51 -16.84
CA TYR A 126 -2.26 -29.88 -16.37
C TYR A 126 -3.55 -30.65 -16.09
N GLY A 127 -4.59 -29.97 -15.56
CA GLY A 127 -5.87 -30.59 -15.23
C GLY A 127 -5.81 -31.33 -13.90
#